data_AF-A0A286IIE1-F1
#
_entry.id   AF-A0A286IIE1-F1
#
_cell.length_a   1.000
_cell.length_b   1.000
_cell.length_c   1.000
_cell.angle_alpha   90.00
_cell.angle_beta   90.00
_cell.angle_gamma   90.00
#
_symmetry.space_group_name_H-M   'P 1'
#
loop_
_entity.id
_entity.type
_entity.pdbx_description
1 polymer ?
#
loop_
_entity_poly.entity_id
_entity_poly.type
_entity_poly.pdbx_seq_one_letter_code
_entity_poly.pdbx_strand_id
1 'polypeptide(L)'
;MGDWYNAKIKYTQVTEDDKVKTISESYLFDALSYTEAEARTYEYMASNLPDFELVDIKKMRLNEVFFIEDGGEYWFKCRVQYITFDEKTKAEKKTAVPMLINAEDLKLAYESLYEKLGKVEDFIISDINVTKIVEVIPYDKLIDQRITDGRLKPMLGVIPASKVEEKAILQDVVIPEDDEEEVVSEVVIPDDEDDDIEEEENTTLEDVVIQDEDEDSDELDDDEDDEDEDENEDDEK
;
A
#
# COMPACT_ATOMS: atom_id res chain seq x y z
N MET A 1 4.48 -12.80 11.83
CA MET A 1 4.86 -11.50 11.23
C MET A 1 4.01 -11.36 9.98
N GLY A 2 2.96 -10.55 10.05
CA GLY A 2 2.10 -10.27 8.90
C GLY A 2 2.80 -9.32 7.94
N ASP A 3 2.58 -9.50 6.65
CA ASP A 3 3.05 -8.57 5.63
C ASP A 3 1.93 -7.54 5.39
N TRP A 4 2.23 -6.27 5.64
CA TRP A 4 1.23 -5.20 5.56
C TRP A 4 1.22 -4.57 4.17
N TYR A 5 0.03 -4.39 3.60
CA TYR A 5 -0.20 -3.81 2.29
C TYR A 5 -1.11 -2.59 2.41
N ASN A 6 -0.62 -1.43 1.99
CA ASN A 6 -1.39 -0.20 1.94
C ASN A 6 -2.09 -0.10 0.58
N ALA A 7 -3.41 -0.30 0.57
CA ALA A 7 -4.28 -0.17 -0.59
C ALA A 7 -4.91 1.22 -0.62
N LYS A 8 -4.72 1.94 -1.72
CA LYS A 8 -5.29 3.26 -1.94
C LYS A 8 -6.48 3.15 -2.86
N ILE A 9 -7.64 3.62 -2.40
CA ILE A 9 -8.86 3.66 -3.19
C ILE A 9 -9.25 5.10 -3.53
N LYS A 10 -9.99 5.25 -4.61
CA LYS A 10 -10.69 6.48 -4.98
C LYS A 10 -12.14 6.16 -5.26
N TYR A 11 -13.03 7.04 -4.83
CA TYR A 11 -14.44 6.98 -5.17
C TYR A 11 -14.98 8.39 -5.38
N THR A 12 -16.09 8.49 -6.10
CA THR A 12 -16.76 9.77 -6.32
C THR A 12 -17.97 9.86 -5.41
N GLN A 13 -18.05 10.95 -4.64
CA GLN A 13 -19.22 11.24 -3.82
C GLN A 13 -19.86 12.52 -4.33
N VAL A 14 -21.17 12.44 -4.64
CA VAL A 14 -21.97 13.61 -4.97
C VAL A 14 -22.34 14.29 -3.66
N THR A 15 -21.81 15.50 -3.45
CA THR A 15 -22.16 16.31 -2.28
C THR A 15 -23.50 17.00 -2.50
N GLU A 16 -24.17 17.42 -1.44
CA GLU A 16 -25.50 18.06 -1.43
C GLU A 16 -25.61 19.29 -2.37
N ASP A 17 -24.48 19.90 -2.75
CA ASP A 17 -24.39 21.01 -3.71
C ASP A 17 -24.32 20.59 -5.20
N ASP A 18 -24.73 19.37 -5.57
CA ASP A 18 -24.59 18.78 -6.92
C ASP A 18 -23.13 18.74 -7.46
N LYS A 19 -22.14 18.91 -6.58
CA LYS A 19 -20.72 18.82 -6.93
C LYS A 19 -20.21 17.40 -6.71
N VAL A 20 -19.68 16.81 -7.78
CA VAL A 20 -18.97 15.52 -7.73
C VAL A 20 -17.57 15.76 -7.17
N LYS A 21 -17.27 15.21 -5.99
CA LYS A 21 -15.93 15.25 -5.40
C LYS A 21 -15.32 13.85 -5.40
N THR A 22 -14.14 13.73 -5.96
CA THR A 22 -13.34 12.50 -5.86
C THR A 22 -12.61 12.50 -4.52
N ILE A 23 -12.88 11.51 -3.69
CA ILE A 23 -12.22 11.28 -2.40
C ILE A 23 -11.22 10.16 -2.57
N SER A 24 -10.05 10.30 -1.94
CA SER A 24 -9.01 9.28 -1.94
C SER A 24 -8.71 8.86 -0.52
N GLU A 25 -8.81 7.57 -0.27
CA GLU A 25 -8.59 6.96 1.05
C GLU A 25 -7.52 5.87 0.95
N SER A 26 -6.90 5.55 2.08
CA SER A 26 -5.85 4.54 2.17
C SER A 26 -6.17 3.59 3.32
N TYR A 27 -6.08 2.31 3.04
CA TYR A 27 -6.44 1.22 3.94
C TYR A 27 -5.28 0.25 4.05
N LEU A 28 -5.02 -0.24 5.25
CA LEU A 28 -3.93 -1.17 5.49
C LEU A 28 -4.48 -2.58 5.71
N PHE A 29 -4.05 -3.53 4.91
CA PHE A 29 -4.46 -4.93 4.98
C PHE A 29 -3.27 -5.81 5.35
N ASP A 30 -3.49 -6.78 6.25
CA ASP A 30 -2.56 -7.90 6.43
C ASP A 30 -2.83 -8.95 5.34
N ALA A 31 -1.83 -9.31 4.55
CA ALA A 31 -1.95 -10.30 3.47
C ALA A 31 -0.58 -10.97 3.19
N LEU A 32 -0.56 -12.05 2.42
CA LEU A 32 0.69 -12.74 2.05
C LEU A 32 1.20 -12.31 0.67
N SER A 33 0.33 -11.79 -0.20
CA SER A 33 0.65 -11.40 -1.57
C SER A 33 -0.16 -10.20 -2.06
N TYR A 34 0.30 -9.55 -3.13
CA TYR A 34 -0.43 -8.43 -3.75
C TYR A 34 -1.83 -8.84 -4.24
N THR A 35 -1.95 -10.02 -4.86
CA THR A 35 -3.23 -10.55 -5.33
C THR A 35 -4.20 -10.84 -4.18
N GLU A 36 -3.69 -11.33 -3.04
CA GLU A 36 -4.52 -11.53 -1.85
C GLU A 36 -4.94 -10.19 -1.24
N ALA A 37 -4.03 -9.22 -1.16
CA ALA A 37 -4.34 -7.88 -0.66
C ALA A 37 -5.40 -7.19 -1.52
N GLU A 38 -5.32 -7.33 -2.84
CA GLU A 38 -6.31 -6.84 -3.80
C GLU A 38 -7.68 -7.48 -3.57
N ALA A 39 -7.74 -8.81 -3.56
CA ALA A 39 -9.00 -9.54 -3.35
C ALA A 39 -9.67 -9.16 -2.02
N ARG A 40 -8.88 -9.00 -0.95
CA ARG A 40 -9.36 -8.55 0.36
C ARG A 40 -9.84 -7.11 0.36
N THR A 41 -9.15 -6.25 -0.37
CA THR A 41 -9.59 -4.85 -0.55
C THR A 41 -10.95 -4.84 -1.20
N TYR A 42 -11.16 -5.59 -2.28
CA TYR A 42 -12.46 -5.68 -2.93
C TYR A 42 -13.55 -6.27 -2.03
N GLU A 43 -13.25 -7.32 -1.28
CA GLU A 43 -14.21 -7.95 -0.35
C GLU A 43 -14.65 -6.98 0.76
N TYR A 44 -13.70 -6.27 1.36
CA TYR A 44 -13.98 -5.29 2.40
C TYR A 44 -14.76 -4.09 1.85
N MET A 45 -14.29 -3.52 0.74
CA MET A 45 -14.89 -2.32 0.17
C MET A 45 -16.27 -2.59 -0.43
N ALA A 46 -16.53 -3.76 -1.01
CA ALA A 46 -17.84 -4.09 -1.56
C ALA A 46 -18.97 -3.99 -0.52
N SER A 47 -18.65 -4.12 0.77
CA SER A 47 -19.61 -3.94 1.86
C SER A 47 -19.89 -2.47 2.19
N ASN A 48 -18.91 -1.60 1.98
CA ASN A 48 -18.97 -0.18 2.36
C ASN A 48 -19.33 0.74 1.17
N LEU A 49 -18.74 0.49 0.01
CA LEU A 49 -18.84 1.31 -1.20
C LEU A 49 -18.94 0.38 -2.44
N PRO A 50 -20.06 0.36 -3.17
CA PRO A 50 -20.22 -0.53 -4.33
C PRO A 50 -19.45 -0.06 -5.57
N ASP A 51 -19.14 1.24 -5.68
CA ASP A 51 -18.45 1.84 -6.83
C ASP A 51 -17.19 2.58 -6.36
N PHE A 52 -16.05 1.92 -6.49
CA PHE A 52 -14.74 2.49 -6.17
C PHE A 52 -13.68 1.95 -7.13
N GLU A 53 -12.64 2.74 -7.31
CA GLU A 53 -11.46 2.39 -8.08
C GLU A 53 -10.29 2.11 -7.12
N LEU A 54 -9.66 0.94 -7.29
CA LEU A 54 -8.41 0.63 -6.62
C LEU A 54 -7.25 1.28 -7.39
N VAL A 55 -6.57 2.24 -6.78
CA VAL A 55 -5.55 3.05 -7.44
C VAL A 55 -4.17 2.43 -7.35
N ASP A 56 -3.82 1.92 -6.16
CA ASP A 56 -2.46 1.49 -5.87
C ASP A 56 -2.45 0.53 -4.68
N ILE A 57 -1.53 -0.44 -4.68
CA ILE A 57 -1.26 -1.31 -3.54
C ILE A 57 0.25 -1.33 -3.31
N LYS A 58 0.67 -0.83 -2.14
CA LYS A 58 2.09 -0.82 -1.75
C LYS A 58 2.34 -1.67 -0.53
N LYS A 59 3.34 -2.55 -0.60
CA LYS A 59 3.83 -3.28 0.58
C LYS A 59 4.51 -2.31 1.54
N MET A 60 4.04 -2.23 2.77
CA MET A 60 4.68 -1.49 3.84
C MET A 60 5.46 -2.44 4.75
N ARG A 61 6.74 -2.13 4.95
CA ARG A 61 7.55 -2.80 5.97
C ARG A 61 7.19 -2.19 7.33
N LEU A 62 6.25 -2.81 8.03
CA LEU A 62 5.95 -2.54 9.44
C LEU A 62 6.38 -3.77 10.24
N ASN A 63 7.01 -3.55 11.37
CA ASN A 63 7.34 -4.66 12.26
C ASN A 63 6.13 -5.05 13.11
N GLU A 64 5.40 -4.04 13.60
CA GLU A 64 4.27 -4.26 14.50
C GLU A 64 3.23 -3.16 14.35
N VAL A 65 1.97 -3.54 14.55
CA VAL A 65 0.81 -2.64 14.56
C VAL A 65 0.12 -2.82 15.91
N PHE A 66 0.02 -1.72 16.66
CA PHE A 66 -0.65 -1.69 17.95
C PHE A 66 -2.06 -1.16 17.81
N PHE A 67 -3.03 -1.98 18.22
CA PHE A 67 -4.43 -1.60 18.33
C PHE A 67 -4.70 -1.22 19.79
N ILE A 68 -5.09 0.03 20.01
CA ILE A 68 -5.49 0.59 21.30
C ILE A 68 -7.01 0.69 21.30
N GLU A 69 -7.68 0.09 22.28
CA GLU A 69 -9.15 0.04 22.35
C GLU A 69 -9.78 1.44 22.48
N ASP A 70 -9.14 2.35 23.22
CA ASP A 70 -9.48 3.77 23.32
C ASP A 70 -8.63 4.65 22.38
N GLY A 71 -7.97 4.06 21.38
CA GLY A 71 -7.22 4.84 20.41
C GLY A 71 -8.19 5.52 19.44
N GLY A 72 -7.94 6.79 19.13
CA GLY A 72 -8.73 7.55 18.17
C GLY A 72 -8.69 7.00 16.74
N GLU A 73 -9.33 7.74 15.84
CA GLU A 73 -9.48 7.39 14.42
C GLU A 73 -8.18 7.55 13.61
N TYR A 74 -7.17 8.24 14.16
CA TYR A 74 -5.94 8.53 13.44
C TYR A 74 -4.86 7.47 13.69
N TRP A 75 -4.19 7.12 12.60
CA TRP A 75 -3.06 6.20 12.63
C TRP A 75 -1.73 6.94 12.55
N PHE A 76 -0.88 6.71 13.55
CA PHE A 76 0.45 7.30 13.66
C PHE A 76 1.52 6.28 13.31
N LYS A 77 2.43 6.66 12.41
CA LYS A 77 3.63 5.89 12.09
C LYS A 77 4.77 6.36 12.98
N CYS A 78 5.23 5.45 13.83
CA CYS A 78 6.31 5.69 14.78
C CYS A 78 7.58 4.98 14.29
N ARG A 79 8.71 5.70 14.28
CA ARG A 79 10.02 5.11 14.00
C ARG A 79 10.79 5.00 15.30
N VAL A 80 10.95 3.80 15.81
CA VAL A 80 11.72 3.52 17.04
C VAL A 80 13.10 2.99 16.66
N GLN A 81 14.16 3.52 17.27
CA GLN A 81 15.52 3.04 17.08
C GLN A 81 15.97 2.29 18.32
N TYR A 82 16.17 0.98 18.21
CA TYR A 82 16.77 0.16 19.26
C TYR A 82 18.29 0.27 19.18
N ILE A 83 18.92 0.56 20.32
CA ILE A 83 20.38 0.62 20.44
C ILE A 83 20.84 -0.70 21.05
N THR A 84 21.53 -1.50 20.24
CA THR A 84 22.15 -2.74 20.72
C THR A 84 23.66 -2.54 20.75
N PHE A 85 24.28 -2.83 21.90
CA PHE A 85 25.73 -2.84 22.04
C PHE A 85 26.27 -4.23 21.69
N ASP A 86 27.19 -4.29 20.72
CA ASP A 86 27.89 -5.52 20.37
C ASP A 86 29.28 -5.54 21.03
N GLU A 87 29.47 -6.44 22.00
CA GLU A 87 30.70 -6.58 22.77
C GLU A 87 31.92 -6.94 21.90
N LYS A 88 31.71 -7.56 20.73
CA LYS A 88 32.80 -7.96 19.83
C LYS A 88 33.33 -6.79 19.02
N THR A 89 32.43 -5.91 18.57
CA THR A 89 32.79 -4.78 17.69
C THR A 89 32.97 -3.48 18.48
N LYS A 90 32.58 -3.44 19.75
CA LYS A 90 32.51 -2.22 20.59
C LYS A 90 31.78 -1.06 19.87
N ALA A 91 30.90 -1.40 18.94
CA ALA A 91 30.14 -0.46 18.15
C ALA A 91 28.67 -0.57 18.53
N GLU A 92 28.01 0.58 18.62
CA GLU A 92 26.58 0.66 18.84
C GLU A 92 25.86 0.46 17.51
N LYS A 93 25.02 -0.56 17.42
CA LYS A 93 24.15 -0.77 16.26
C LYS A 93 22.77 -0.20 16.57
N LYS A 94 22.36 0.78 15.79
CA LYS A 94 21.00 1.33 15.82
C LYS A 94 20.13 0.63 14.79
N THR A 95 19.08 -0.03 15.24
CA THR A 95 18.12 -0.71 14.36
C THR A 95 16.80 0.04 14.40
N ALA A 96 16.45 0.66 13.27
CA ALA A 96 15.19 1.40 13.14
C ALA A 96 14.04 0.45 12.81
N VAL A 97 13.05 0.42 13.69
CA VAL A 97 11.86 -0.40 13.63
C VAL A 97 10.65 0.51 13.41
N PRO A 98 10.02 0.46 12.22
CA PRO A 98 8.79 1.18 11.95
C PRO A 98 7.60 0.43 12.57
N MET A 99 6.81 1.14 13.34
CA MET A 99 5.61 0.66 14.01
C MET A 99 4.43 1.58 13.67
N LEU A 100 3.22 1.05 13.82
CA LEU A 100 1.99 1.81 13.61
C LEU A 100 1.10 1.70 14.87
N ILE A 101 0.49 2.79 15.30
CA ILE A 101 -0.38 2.84 16.47
C ILE A 101 -1.59 3.73 16.18
N ASN A 102 -2.78 3.37 16.69
CA ASN A 102 -3.93 4.27 16.64
C ASN A 102 -4.01 5.13 17.90
N ALA A 103 -4.28 6.41 17.73
CA ALA A 103 -4.42 7.38 18.80
C ALA A 103 -5.26 8.58 18.34
N GLU A 104 -5.78 9.36 19.29
CA GLU A 104 -6.47 10.62 18.97
C GLU A 104 -5.45 11.76 18.78
N ASP A 105 -4.50 11.87 19.70
CA ASP A 105 -3.47 12.90 19.73
C ASP A 105 -2.06 12.33 19.66
N LEU A 106 -1.11 13.16 19.20
CA LEU A 106 0.31 12.79 19.14
C LEU A 106 0.91 12.51 20.52
N LYS A 107 0.41 13.18 21.56
CA LYS A 107 0.81 12.93 22.95
C LYS A 107 0.35 11.54 23.42
N LEU A 108 -0.92 11.20 23.16
CA LEU A 108 -1.48 9.90 23.53
C LEU A 108 -0.78 8.77 22.75
N ALA A 109 -0.45 9.01 21.47
CA ALA A 109 0.33 8.08 20.66
C ALA A 109 1.70 7.78 21.30
N TYR A 110 2.41 8.83 21.75
CA TYR A 110 3.70 8.68 22.43
C TYR A 110 3.56 7.90 23.74
N GLU A 111 2.60 8.26 24.59
CA GLU A 111 2.39 7.59 25.89
C GLU A 111 2.02 6.12 25.71
N SER A 112 1.08 5.82 24.80
CA SER A 112 0.65 4.46 24.49
C SER A 112 1.79 3.63 23.90
N LEU A 113 2.58 4.21 22.99
CA LEU A 113 3.75 3.54 22.43
C LEU A 113 4.79 3.25 23.51
N TYR A 114 5.07 4.22 24.39
CA TYR A 114 6.02 4.06 25.48
C TYR A 114 5.59 2.97 26.47
N GLU A 115 4.30 2.88 26.77
CA GLU A 115 3.73 1.80 27.60
C GLU A 115 3.90 0.43 26.93
N LYS A 116 3.62 0.31 25.63
CA LYS A 116 3.73 -0.95 24.88
C LYS A 116 5.17 -1.42 24.69
N LEU A 117 6.12 -0.50 24.47
CA LEU A 117 7.53 -0.87 24.30
C LEU A 117 8.20 -1.33 25.59
N GLY A 118 7.65 -0.95 26.74
CA GLY A 118 8.18 -1.34 28.04
C GLY A 118 9.55 -0.73 28.34
N LYS A 119 9.91 -0.64 29.62
CA LYS A 119 11.10 0.11 30.06
C LYS A 119 12.43 -0.67 29.96
N VAL A 120 12.44 -1.78 29.22
CA VAL A 120 13.48 -2.83 29.38
C VAL A 120 14.60 -2.72 28.35
N GLU A 121 14.38 -2.00 27.24
CA GLU A 121 15.38 -1.80 26.19
C GLU A 121 15.77 -0.33 26.02
N ASP A 122 17.03 -0.08 25.67
CA ASP A 122 17.52 1.24 25.28
C ASP A 122 16.98 1.58 23.88
N PHE A 123 15.84 2.25 23.84
CA PHE A 123 15.23 2.72 22.59
C PHE A 123 15.12 4.24 22.53
N ILE A 124 15.24 4.79 21.32
CA ILE A 124 15.01 6.19 21.02
C ILE A 124 13.86 6.27 20.02
N ILE A 125 12.78 6.96 20.37
CA ILE A 125 11.72 7.29 19.42
C ILE A 125 12.24 8.43 18.54
N SER A 126 12.46 8.13 17.27
CA SER A 126 13.05 9.05 16.30
C SER A 126 12.03 10.01 15.73
N ASP A 127 10.82 9.52 15.46
CA ASP A 127 9.80 10.26 14.73
C ASP A 127 8.41 9.65 14.95
N ILE A 128 7.38 10.50 14.94
CA ILE A 128 5.97 10.15 15.03
C ILE A 128 5.22 11.01 14.01
N ASN A 129 4.71 10.39 12.95
CA ASN A 129 3.96 11.10 11.91
C ASN A 129 2.53 10.58 11.82
N VAL A 130 1.59 11.51 11.60
CA VAL A 130 0.22 11.16 11.20
C VAL A 130 0.24 10.57 9.80
N THR A 131 -0.49 9.47 9.60
CA THR A 131 -0.66 8.84 8.29
C THR A 131 -2.03 9.14 7.71
N LYS A 132 -2.18 8.94 6.39
CA LYS A 132 -3.47 9.01 5.68
C LYS A 132 -4.26 7.70 5.73
N ILE A 133 -3.81 6.75 6.56
CA ILE A 133 -4.47 5.45 6.72
C ILE A 133 -5.75 5.70 7.51
N VAL A 134 -6.88 5.27 6.96
CA VAL A 134 -8.19 5.39 7.59
C VAL A 134 -8.38 4.23 8.57
N GLU A 135 -8.15 3.00 8.10
CA GLU A 135 -8.33 1.80 8.91
C GLU A 135 -7.27 0.74 8.61
N VAL A 136 -6.96 -0.05 9.64
CA VAL A 136 -6.12 -1.24 9.54
C VAL A 136 -6.94 -2.49 9.77
N ILE A 137 -6.82 -3.44 8.85
CA ILE A 137 -7.62 -4.65 8.76
C ILE A 137 -6.69 -5.86 8.93
N PRO A 138 -6.66 -6.46 10.14
CA PRO A 138 -5.90 -7.67 10.42
C PRO A 138 -6.38 -8.86 9.61
N TYR A 139 -5.54 -9.89 9.52
CA TYR A 139 -5.83 -11.07 8.71
C TYR A 139 -7.09 -11.83 9.16
N ASP A 140 -7.33 -11.87 10.47
CA ASP A 140 -8.39 -12.68 11.08
C ASP A 140 -9.79 -12.08 10.93
N LYS A 141 -9.91 -10.74 10.88
CA LYS A 141 -11.22 -10.06 10.80
C LYS A 141 -12.05 -10.49 9.60
N LEU A 142 -11.41 -10.72 8.44
CA LEU A 142 -12.10 -11.16 7.21
C LEU A 142 -12.43 -12.66 7.22
N ILE A 143 -11.65 -13.48 7.90
CA ILE A 143 -11.92 -14.92 8.01
C ILE A 143 -13.17 -15.14 8.86
N ASP A 144 -13.29 -14.43 9.97
CA ASP A 144 -14.46 -14.52 10.85
C ASP A 144 -15.75 -14.07 10.13
N GLN A 145 -15.67 -13.04 9.29
CA GLN A 145 -16.79 -12.63 8.43
C GLN A 145 -17.18 -13.75 7.46
N ARG A 146 -16.21 -14.37 6.78
CA ARG A 146 -16.47 -15.51 5.87
C ARG A 146 -17.08 -16.73 6.56
N ILE A 147 -16.66 -17.01 7.80
CA ILE A 147 -17.24 -18.07 8.62
C ILE A 147 -18.70 -17.75 8.94
N THR A 148 -18.97 -16.52 9.37
CA THR A 148 -20.30 -16.04 9.73
C THR A 148 -21.26 -16.05 8.54
N ASP A 149 -20.79 -15.67 7.36
CA ASP A 149 -21.57 -15.60 6.13
C ASP A 149 -21.83 -16.98 5.49
N GLY A 150 -21.35 -18.08 6.09
CA GLY A 150 -21.62 -19.44 5.62
C GLY A 150 -21.04 -19.77 4.24
N ARG A 151 -20.10 -18.97 3.73
CA ARG A 151 -19.48 -19.12 2.39
C ARG A 151 -18.31 -20.13 2.36
N LEU A 152 -18.02 -20.78 3.47
CA LEU A 152 -16.98 -21.80 3.56
C LEU A 152 -17.52 -23.16 3.12
N LYS A 153 -17.11 -23.61 1.93
CA LYS A 153 -17.19 -25.02 1.56
C LYS A 153 -16.11 -25.77 2.35
N PRO A 154 -16.42 -26.76 3.19
CA PRO A 154 -15.40 -27.52 3.88
C PRO A 154 -14.55 -28.26 2.85
N MET A 155 -13.23 -28.05 2.86
CA MET A 155 -12.30 -28.98 2.22
C MET A 155 -12.20 -30.26 3.09
N LEU A 156 -13.27 -31.04 3.18
CA LEU A 156 -13.23 -32.37 3.79
C LEU A 156 -13.59 -33.42 2.75
N GLY A 157 -12.56 -33.80 2.00
CA GLY A 157 -12.61 -34.87 1.01
C GLY A 157 -11.23 -35.48 0.80
N VAL A 158 -10.44 -35.67 1.87
CA VAL A 158 -9.35 -36.66 1.83
C VAL A 158 -10.05 -38.01 1.80
N ILE A 159 -10.30 -38.52 0.59
CA ILE A 159 -10.61 -39.92 0.38
C ILE A 159 -9.32 -40.66 0.76
N PRO A 160 -9.26 -41.46 1.84
CA PRO A 160 -8.13 -42.37 2.01
C PRO A 160 -8.11 -43.27 0.78
N ALA A 161 -6.96 -43.37 0.10
CA ALA A 161 -6.76 -44.04 -1.19
C ALA A 161 -6.96 -45.57 -1.19
N SER A 162 -7.86 -46.12 -0.37
CA SER A 162 -7.98 -47.56 -0.12
C SER A 162 -9.41 -48.12 -0.16
N LYS A 163 -10.39 -47.41 -0.71
CA LYS A 163 -11.63 -48.07 -1.15
C LYS A 163 -12.42 -47.27 -2.18
N VAL A 164 -12.09 -47.48 -3.45
CA VAL A 164 -13.04 -47.30 -4.56
C VAL A 164 -13.70 -48.66 -4.76
N GLU A 165 -14.98 -48.78 -4.41
CA GLU A 165 -15.84 -49.84 -4.93
C GLU A 165 -16.96 -49.17 -5.72
N GLU A 166 -16.95 -49.43 -7.04
CA GLU A 166 -18.01 -49.08 -7.98
C GLU A 166 -19.35 -49.67 -7.53
N LYS A 167 -20.40 -48.85 -7.48
CA LYS A 167 -21.72 -49.31 -7.90
C LYS A 167 -22.62 -48.17 -8.36
N ALA A 168 -23.00 -48.28 -9.62
CA ALA A 168 -23.90 -47.44 -10.38
C ALA A 168 -25.29 -47.28 -9.77
N ILE A 169 -25.91 -46.12 -10.02
CA ILE A 169 -27.35 -46.04 -10.26
C ILE A 169 -27.60 -44.97 -11.34
N LEU A 170 -28.03 -45.43 -12.52
CA LEU A 170 -28.71 -44.63 -13.55
C LEU A 170 -30.15 -44.36 -13.12
N GLN A 171 -30.68 -43.15 -13.39
CA GLN A 171 -32.03 -43.00 -13.94
C GLN A 171 -32.26 -41.62 -14.58
N ASP A 172 -32.25 -41.63 -15.91
CA ASP A 172 -33.12 -40.99 -16.89
C ASP A 172 -33.48 -39.50 -16.79
N VAL A 173 -32.88 -38.71 -17.70
CA VAL A 173 -33.58 -37.61 -18.40
C VAL A 173 -33.43 -37.84 -19.91
N VAL A 174 -34.58 -37.92 -20.56
CA VAL A 174 -34.84 -38.28 -21.96
C VAL A 174 -34.36 -37.19 -22.92
N ILE A 175 -33.61 -37.56 -23.94
CA ILE A 175 -33.29 -36.74 -25.12
C ILE A 175 -34.22 -37.20 -26.25
N PRO A 176 -35.05 -36.35 -26.86
CA PRO A 176 -35.77 -36.71 -28.09
C PRO A 176 -34.85 -36.63 -29.32
N GLU A 177 -34.93 -37.67 -30.16
CA GLU A 177 -34.15 -37.93 -31.38
C GLU A 177 -34.59 -37.09 -32.60
N ASP A 178 -33.66 -37.01 -33.55
CA ASP A 178 -33.61 -36.45 -34.91
C ASP A 178 -34.91 -36.21 -35.70
N ASP A 179 -34.91 -35.09 -36.45
CA ASP A 179 -35.44 -35.02 -37.82
C ASP A 179 -34.45 -34.20 -38.68
N GLU A 180 -34.04 -34.80 -39.80
CA GLU A 180 -33.04 -34.35 -40.78
C GLU A 180 -33.56 -33.21 -41.68
N GLU A 181 -32.73 -32.22 -42.03
CA GLU A 181 -32.65 -31.66 -43.40
C GLU A 181 -31.24 -31.05 -43.67
N GLU A 182 -30.62 -31.46 -44.79
CA GLU A 182 -29.39 -30.92 -45.36
C GLU A 182 -29.55 -29.48 -45.89
N VAL A 183 -28.55 -28.62 -45.66
CA VAL A 183 -28.10 -27.64 -46.68
C VAL A 183 -26.59 -27.43 -46.59
N VAL A 184 -25.89 -27.83 -47.65
CA VAL A 184 -24.48 -27.52 -47.93
C VAL A 184 -24.38 -26.15 -48.63
N SER A 185 -23.47 -25.29 -48.17
CA SER A 185 -22.81 -24.29 -49.03
C SER A 185 -21.49 -23.79 -48.42
N GLU A 186 -20.41 -24.36 -48.92
CA GLU A 186 -19.07 -23.80 -49.13
C GLU A 186 -18.99 -22.27 -49.26
N VAL A 187 -18.14 -21.58 -48.47
CA VAL A 187 -17.37 -20.38 -48.87
C VAL A 187 -16.14 -20.19 -47.94
N VAL A 188 -14.97 -20.50 -48.48
CA VAL A 188 -13.69 -19.75 -48.51
C VAL A 188 -13.11 -19.17 -47.19
N ILE A 189 -11.97 -19.75 -46.79
CA ILE A 189 -10.96 -19.20 -45.88
C ILE A 189 -10.12 -18.17 -46.68
N PRO A 190 -9.89 -16.94 -46.20
CA PRO A 190 -8.78 -16.13 -46.69
C PRO A 190 -7.50 -16.55 -45.97
N ASP A 191 -6.57 -17.10 -46.74
CA ASP A 191 -5.13 -17.01 -46.47
C ASP A 191 -4.73 -15.53 -46.42
N ASP A 192 -3.96 -15.14 -45.39
CA ASP A 192 -2.92 -14.14 -45.54
C ASP A 192 -1.78 -14.49 -44.57
N GLU A 193 -0.70 -14.94 -45.19
CA GLU A 193 0.66 -15.06 -44.68
C GLU A 193 1.18 -13.65 -44.29
N ASP A 194 1.91 -13.53 -43.19
CA ASP A 194 3.37 -13.45 -43.22
C ASP A 194 3.94 -13.02 -41.87
N ASP A 195 4.93 -13.81 -41.47
CA ASP A 195 5.91 -13.58 -40.41
C ASP A 195 6.70 -12.28 -40.63
N ASP A 196 6.96 -11.54 -39.55
CA ASP A 196 8.26 -10.91 -39.28
C ASP A 196 8.21 -10.24 -37.88
N ILE A 197 8.55 -11.03 -36.86
CA ILE A 197 8.97 -10.52 -35.55
C ILE A 197 10.50 -10.51 -35.58
N GLU A 198 11.09 -9.34 -35.79
CA GLU A 198 12.51 -9.14 -35.50
C GLU A 198 12.69 -8.88 -33.99
N GLU A 199 13.25 -9.87 -33.29
CA GLU A 199 14.06 -9.67 -32.09
C GLU A 199 15.53 -9.86 -32.47
N GLU A 200 16.39 -8.86 -32.29
CA GLU A 200 17.84 -8.92 -31.99
C GLU A 200 18.28 -7.46 -31.67
N GLU A 201 19.26 -7.10 -30.84
CA GLU A 201 19.99 -7.69 -29.72
C GLU A 201 20.61 -6.50 -28.95
N ASN A 202 20.77 -6.71 -27.65
CA ASN A 202 21.74 -6.16 -26.71
C ASN A 202 22.94 -5.32 -27.24
N THR A 203 23.25 -4.16 -26.62
CA THR A 203 24.65 -3.79 -26.31
C THR A 203 24.78 -2.69 -25.24
N THR A 204 25.94 -2.73 -24.60
CA THR A 204 26.41 -2.25 -23.30
C THR A 204 26.97 -0.83 -23.25
N LEU A 205 26.80 -0.19 -22.07
CA LEU A 205 27.73 0.62 -21.25
C LEU A 205 28.72 1.64 -21.86
N GLU A 206 28.74 2.80 -21.17
CA GLU A 206 29.85 3.75 -20.91
C GLU A 206 30.35 4.64 -22.07
N ASP A 207 30.11 5.95 -21.97
CA ASP A 207 31.23 6.89 -21.78
C ASP A 207 30.80 8.29 -21.29
N VAL A 208 31.71 8.88 -20.51
CA VAL A 208 31.68 10.12 -19.73
C VAL A 208 31.82 11.35 -20.63
N VAL A 209 31.00 12.41 -20.42
CA VAL A 209 31.47 13.82 -20.57
C VAL A 209 30.70 14.75 -19.61
N ILE A 210 31.47 15.34 -18.71
CA ILE A 210 31.16 16.49 -17.84
C ILE A 210 31.04 17.74 -18.73
N GLN A 211 30.03 18.59 -18.51
CA GLN A 211 30.13 20.01 -18.85
C GLN A 211 29.62 20.86 -17.69
N ASP A 212 30.58 21.60 -17.15
CA ASP A 212 30.50 22.62 -16.12
C ASP A 212 29.67 23.84 -16.56
N GLU A 213 29.20 24.58 -15.55
CA GLU A 213 29.21 26.05 -15.35
C GLU A 213 29.03 26.94 -16.61
N ASP A 214 28.07 27.86 -16.63
CA ASP A 214 28.31 29.20 -16.10
C ASP A 214 27.01 29.84 -15.52
N GLU A 215 27.09 30.26 -14.25
CA GLU A 215 26.19 31.23 -13.64
C GLU A 215 26.68 32.65 -13.98
N ASP A 216 25.78 33.49 -14.51
CA ASP A 216 26.01 34.90 -14.81
C ASP A 216 26.46 35.67 -13.57
N SER A 217 27.67 36.24 -13.64
CA SER A 217 28.16 37.26 -12.72
C SER A 217 28.08 38.62 -13.41
N ASP A 218 27.04 39.39 -13.07
CA ASP A 218 26.98 40.82 -13.40
C ASP A 218 27.78 41.60 -12.35
N GLU A 219 28.85 42.23 -12.81
CA GLU A 219 29.70 43.15 -12.06
C GLU A 219 29.52 44.57 -12.65
N LEU A 220 29.68 45.57 -11.77
CA LEU A 220 29.89 47.01 -11.99
C LEU A 220 28.64 47.92 -11.97
N ASP A 221 28.56 48.79 -10.96
CA ASP A 221 29.10 50.15 -11.12
C ASP A 221 29.32 50.84 -9.76
N ASP A 222 30.49 51.47 -9.66
CA ASP A 222 30.93 52.41 -8.64
C ASP A 222 30.05 53.68 -8.68
N ASP A 223 29.75 54.26 -7.51
CA ASP A 223 29.65 55.71 -7.36
C ASP A 223 30.01 56.09 -5.91
N GLU A 224 31.20 56.69 -5.78
CA GLU A 224 31.58 57.57 -4.67
C GLU A 224 30.68 58.81 -4.73
N ASP A 225 30.09 59.22 -3.60
CA ASP A 225 29.82 60.63 -3.34
C ASP A 225 29.90 60.87 -1.83
N ASP A 226 30.96 61.58 -1.45
CA ASP A 226 31.10 62.35 -0.21
C ASP A 226 29.96 63.38 -0.12
N GLU A 227 29.40 63.59 1.07
CA GLU A 227 29.04 64.94 1.53
C GLU A 227 28.87 64.97 3.05
N ASP A 228 29.51 65.98 3.64
CA ASP A 228 29.73 66.30 5.05
C ASP A 228 28.47 66.76 5.82
N GLU A 229 28.71 67.11 7.10
CA GLU A 229 27.91 68.00 7.96
C GLU A 229 26.67 67.34 8.63
N ASP A 230 26.34 67.53 9.90
CA ASP A 230 26.90 68.35 10.97
C ASP A 230 26.26 67.91 12.29
N GLU A 231 26.97 68.21 13.38
CA GLU A 231 26.51 68.67 14.69
C GLU A 231 25.09 68.35 15.21
N ASN A 232 25.04 67.87 16.46
CA ASN A 232 24.26 68.37 17.62
C ASN A 232 24.13 67.19 18.61
N GLU A 233 24.93 67.10 19.67
CA GLU A 233 24.77 67.82 20.96
C GLU A 233 23.33 67.85 21.48
N ASP A 234 23.21 67.33 22.72
CA ASP A 234 22.15 67.59 23.69
C ASP A 234 20.74 67.05 23.34
N ASP A 235 19.91 66.55 24.23
CA ASP A 235 19.82 66.76 25.67
C ASP A 235 18.90 65.68 26.27
N GLU A 236 18.93 65.58 27.60
CA GLU A 236 17.99 64.94 28.51
C GLU A 236 16.61 64.49 27.96
N LYS A 237 16.19 63.24 28.26
CA LYS A 237 15.37 62.89 29.45
C LYS A 237 14.67 61.52 29.31
#